data_AF-A0A7Z7FVV9-F1
#
_entry.id   AF-A0A7Z7FVV9-F1
#
_cell.length_a   1.000
_cell.length_b   1.000
_cell.length_c   1.000
_cell.angle_alpha   90.00
_cell.angle_beta   90.00
_cell.angle_gamma   90.00
#
_symmetry.space_group_name_H-M   'P 1'
#
loop_
_entity.id
_entity.type
_entity.pdbx_description
1 polymer ?
#
loop_
_entity_poly.entity_id
_entity_poly.type
_entity_poly.pdbx_seq_one_letter_code
_entity_poly.pdbx_strand_id
1 'polypeptide(L)'
;MSDHDSGGGVTLRLDPHPDGNLFESVSLVQPDGAVLWTATPTGFGSDDAWTDARLVDDAVVAHTWSCWRVRLNLVDGRVLDAVFTK
;
A
#
# COMPACT_ATOMS: atom_id res chain seq x y z
N MET A 1 -15.26 -20.45 -22.22
CA MET A 1 -14.87 -20.64 -20.80
C MET A 1 -14.80 -19.25 -20.23
N SER A 2 -15.79 -18.94 -19.42
CA SER A 2 -16.14 -17.58 -19.00
C SER A 2 -15.64 -17.38 -17.58
N ASP A 3 -14.75 -16.43 -17.39
CA ASP A 3 -14.56 -15.74 -16.11
C ASP A 3 -14.42 -14.26 -16.43
N HIS A 4 -15.57 -13.59 -16.55
CA HIS A 4 -15.65 -12.15 -16.41
C HIS A 4 -15.60 -11.84 -14.90
N ASP A 5 -14.39 -11.80 -14.32
CA ASP A 5 -14.18 -11.07 -13.08
C ASP A 5 -14.06 -9.58 -13.44
N SER A 6 -15.22 -8.94 -13.59
CA SER A 6 -15.32 -7.48 -13.66
C SER A 6 -16.19 -7.03 -12.49
N GLY A 7 -15.79 -7.41 -11.27
CA GLY A 7 -16.26 -6.77 -10.06
C GLY A 7 -15.54 -5.44 -9.91
N GLY A 8 -16.27 -4.33 -9.77
CA GLY A 8 -15.69 -3.00 -9.56
C GLY A 8 -14.96 -2.90 -8.21
N GLY A 9 -13.77 -3.51 -8.13
CA GLY A 9 -12.93 -3.59 -6.94
C GLY A 9 -11.95 -2.44 -6.83
N VAL A 10 -11.55 -2.12 -5.61
CA VAL A 10 -10.47 -1.17 -5.34
C VAL A 10 -9.13 -1.72 -5.84
N THR A 11 -8.24 -0.83 -6.24
CA THR A 11 -6.89 -1.14 -6.69
C THR A 11 -5.85 -0.37 -5.87
N LEU A 12 -4.61 -0.86 -5.82
CA LEU A 12 -3.51 -0.12 -5.23
C LEU A 12 -2.77 0.67 -6.30
N ARG A 13 -2.52 1.94 -6.01
CA ARG A 13 -1.60 2.79 -6.75
C ARG A 13 -0.36 3.03 -5.91
N LEU A 14 0.80 2.80 -6.51
CA LEU A 14 2.09 3.07 -5.91
C LEU A 14 2.70 4.29 -6.61
N ASP A 15 2.88 5.37 -5.87
CA ASP A 15 3.47 6.59 -6.42
C ASP A 15 5.00 6.52 -6.29
N PRO A 16 5.76 6.69 -7.38
CA PRO A 16 7.20 6.43 -7.39
C PRO A 16 7.97 7.45 -6.56
N HIS A 17 8.94 6.98 -5.79
CA HIS A 17 9.94 7.81 -5.14
C HIS A 17 10.98 8.28 -6.17
N PRO A 18 11.51 9.52 -6.09
CA PRO A 18 12.51 10.05 -7.03
C PRO A 18 13.78 9.21 -7.17
N ASP A 19 14.11 8.39 -6.17
CA ASP A 19 15.30 7.49 -6.17
C ASP A 19 15.14 6.24 -7.05
N GLY A 20 13.98 6.03 -7.68
CA GLY A 20 13.83 5.16 -8.84
C GLY A 20 13.61 3.67 -8.60
N ASN A 21 13.49 3.20 -7.35
CA ASN A 21 13.15 1.79 -7.02
C ASN A 21 12.25 1.65 -5.77
N LEU A 22 11.71 2.77 -5.30
CA LEU A 22 10.92 2.86 -4.08
C LEU A 22 9.63 3.62 -4.40
N PHE A 23 8.69 3.59 -3.48
CA PHE A 23 7.44 4.32 -3.59
C PHE A 23 7.28 5.27 -2.41
N GLU A 24 6.95 6.52 -2.70
CA GLU A 24 6.74 7.55 -1.68
C GLU A 24 5.41 7.32 -0.93
N SER A 25 4.43 6.74 -1.61
CA SER A 25 3.12 6.48 -1.04
C SER A 25 2.43 5.29 -1.69
N VAL A 26 1.51 4.70 -0.93
CA VAL A 26 0.53 3.72 -1.41
C VAL A 26 -0.86 4.33 -1.26
N SER A 27 -1.64 4.30 -2.34
CA SER A 27 -3.02 4.79 -2.34
C SER A 27 -4.00 3.68 -2.69
N LEU A 28 -5.15 3.66 -2.03
CA LEU A 28 -6.27 2.81 -2.42
C LEU A 28 -7.20 3.61 -3.33
N VAL A 29 -7.49 3.06 -4.52
CA VAL A 29 -8.18 3.77 -5.58
C VAL A 29 -9.42 2.98 -6.03
N GLN A 30 -10.55 3.65 -6.16
CA GLN A 30 -11.79 3.10 -6.70
C GLN A 30 -11.68 2.85 -8.21
N PRO A 31 -12.56 2.01 -8.80
CA PRO A 31 -12.58 1.78 -10.25
C PRO A 31 -12.77 3.04 -11.11
N ASP A 32 -13.40 4.08 -10.55
CA ASP A 32 -13.60 5.37 -11.22
C ASP A 32 -12.37 6.30 -11.12
N GLY A 33 -11.30 5.84 -10.47
CA GLY A 33 -10.06 6.59 -10.27
C GLY A 33 -10.04 7.46 -9.00
N ALA A 34 -11.11 7.49 -8.22
CA ALA A 34 -11.15 8.25 -6.97
C ALA A 34 -10.22 7.62 -5.92
N VAL A 35 -9.38 8.43 -5.28
CA VAL A 35 -8.51 8.00 -4.17
C VAL A 35 -9.33 7.96 -2.89
N LEU A 36 -9.41 6.80 -2.25
CA LEU A 36 -10.06 6.62 -0.95
C LEU A 36 -9.16 7.12 0.18
N TRP A 37 -7.89 6.72 0.15
CA TRP A 37 -6.87 7.14 1.10
C TRP A 37 -5.48 6.93 0.52
N THR A 38 -4.51 7.62 1.13
CA THR A 38 -3.08 7.52 0.81
C THR A 38 -2.30 7.35 2.11
N ALA A 39 -1.35 6.41 2.11
CA ALA A 39 -0.47 6.13 3.22
C ALA A 39 0.99 6.31 2.82
N THR A 40 1.73 7.06 3.65
CA THR A 40 3.19 7.21 3.57
C THR A 40 3.82 6.37 4.69
N PRO A 41 5.07 5.91 4.54
CA PRO A 41 5.75 5.08 5.54
C PRO A 41 6.28 5.91 6.74
N THR A 42 5.58 6.99 7.08
CA THR A 42 5.95 7.86 8.20
C THR A 42 5.92 7.07 9.52
N GLY A 43 6.98 7.22 10.32
CA GLY A 43 7.12 6.52 11.61
C GLY A 43 8.04 5.30 11.60
N PHE A 44 8.51 4.84 10.43
CA PHE A 44 9.49 3.75 10.30
C PHE A 44 10.93 4.24 10.02
N GLY A 45 11.08 5.51 9.65
CA GLY A 45 12.33 6.25 9.48
C GLY A 45 12.04 7.69 9.02
N SER A 46 13.01 8.61 9.16
CA SER A 46 12.83 10.02 8.71
C SER A 46 12.63 10.15 7.20
N ASP A 47 13.14 9.16 6.45
CA ASP A 47 13.16 9.13 4.97
C ASP A 47 12.88 7.70 4.47
N ASP A 48 12.04 6.95 5.19
CA ASP A 48 11.69 5.60 4.75
C ASP A 48 10.78 5.66 3.52
N ALA A 49 10.77 4.58 2.75
CA ALA A 49 9.98 4.45 1.53
C ALA A 49 9.34 3.06 1.46
N TRP A 50 8.23 2.94 0.74
CA TRP A 50 7.66 1.63 0.45
C TRP A 50 8.52 0.94 -0.62
N THR A 51 8.74 -0.36 -0.47
CA THR A 51 9.41 -1.22 -1.45
C THR A 51 8.41 -2.03 -2.26
N ASP A 52 7.28 -2.38 -1.64
CA ASP A 52 6.13 -2.98 -2.30
C ASP A 52 4.85 -2.70 -1.49
N ALA A 53 3.70 -2.97 -2.10
CA ALA A 53 2.45 -3.16 -1.38
C ALA A 53 1.53 -4.11 -2.15
N ARG A 54 0.68 -4.83 -1.42
CA ARG A 54 -0.31 -5.75 -1.99
C ARG A 54 -1.57 -5.82 -1.14
N LEU A 55 -2.71 -6.06 -1.79
CA LEU A 55 -3.96 -6.41 -1.12
C LEU A 55 -3.87 -7.86 -0.64
N VAL A 56 -4.16 -8.09 0.64
CA VAL A 56 -4.23 -9.42 1.26
C VAL A 56 -5.46 -9.43 2.15
N ASP A 57 -6.44 -10.24 1.79
CA ASP A 57 -7.72 -10.36 2.48
C ASP A 57 -8.41 -9.00 2.67
N ASP A 58 -8.45 -8.49 3.90
CA ASP A 58 -9.10 -7.25 4.34
C ASP A 58 -8.10 -6.12 4.65
N ALA A 59 -6.85 -6.25 4.23
CA ALA A 59 -5.78 -5.31 4.53
C ALA A 59 -4.84 -5.07 3.33
N VAL A 60 -4.10 -3.97 3.41
CA VAL A 60 -2.93 -3.74 2.55
C VAL A 60 -1.69 -4.12 3.33
N VAL A 61 -0.89 -5.03 2.78
CA VAL A 61 0.42 -5.38 3.33
C VAL A 61 1.47 -4.66 2.51
N ALA A 62 2.24 -3.79 3.15
CA ALA A 62 3.33 -3.04 2.55
C ALA A 62 4.65 -3.32 3.27
N HIS A 63 5.76 -3.27 2.54
CA HIS A 63 7.10 -3.38 3.13
C HIS A 63 7.86 -2.07 2.99
N THR A 64 8.53 -1.66 4.06
CA THR A 64 9.41 -0.49 4.02
C THR A 64 10.84 -0.87 3.68
N TRP A 65 11.60 0.08 3.14
CA TRP A 65 13.02 -0.09 2.85
C TRP A 65 13.82 -0.40 4.13
N SER A 66 13.41 0.16 5.27
CA SER A 66 14.02 -0.13 6.58
C SER A 66 13.59 -1.48 7.20
N CYS A 67 13.03 -2.40 6.41
CA CYS A 67 12.70 -3.79 6.79
C CYS A 67 11.49 -3.96 7.72
N TRP A 68 10.51 -3.05 7.65
CA TRP A 68 9.22 -3.26 8.31
C TRP A 68 8.22 -3.88 7.36
N ARG A 69 7.46 -4.86 7.85
CA ARG A 69 6.21 -5.29 7.24
C ARG A 69 5.08 -4.60 7.96
N VAL A 70 4.28 -3.83 7.24
CA VAL A 70 3.20 -3.00 7.77
C VAL A 70 1.87 -3.49 7.22
N ARG A 71 0.89 -3.66 8.10
CA ARG A 71 -0.51 -3.92 7.73
C ARG A 71 -1.30 -2.65 7.87
N LEU A 72 -1.89 -2.18 6.77
CA LEU A 72 -2.76 -1.02 6.72
C LEU A 72 -4.22 -1.48 6.60
N ASN A 73 -5.10 -0.78 7.29
CA ASN A 73 -6.53 -0.96 7.22
C ASN A 73 -7.04 -0.60 5.83
N LEU A 74 -7.78 -1.50 5.20
CA LEU A 74 -8.32 -1.28 3.86
C LEU A 74 -9.34 -0.12 3.81
N VAL A 75 -10.01 0.19 4.91
CA VAL A 75 -11.07 1.22 4.97
C VAL A 75 -10.49 2.63 5.04
N ASP A 76 -9.46 2.84 5.88
CA ASP A 76 -8.99 4.19 6.21
C ASP A 76 -7.46 4.39 6.08
N GLY A 77 -6.73 3.37 5.64
CA GLY A 77 -5.29 3.42 5.40
C GLY A 77 -4.44 3.49 6.67
N ARG A 78 -5.03 3.34 7.86
CA ARG A 78 -4.28 3.40 9.13
C ARG A 78 -3.48 2.14 9.36
N VAL A 79 -2.32 2.27 10.01
CA VAL A 79 -1.53 1.13 10.46
C VAL A 79 -2.32 0.32 11.50
N LEU A 80 -2.55 -0.95 11.20
CA LEU A 80 -3.11 -1.94 12.11
C LEU A 80 -2.02 -2.60 12.95
N ASP A 81 -0.95 -3.04 12.28
CA ASP A 81 0.22 -3.63 12.90
C ASP A 81 1.47 -3.41 12.04
N ALA A 82 2.63 -3.48 12.68
CA ALA A 82 3.92 -3.43 12.01
C ALA A 82 4.91 -4.36 12.72
N VAL A 83 5.68 -5.10 11.94
CA VAL A 83 6.67 -6.06 12.42
C VAL A 83 8.00 -5.82 11.73
N PHE A 84 9.08 -5.73 12.51
CA PHE A 84 10.43 -5.68 11.98
C PHE A 84 10.85 -7.08 11.50
N THR A 85 11.35 -7.18 10.26
CA THR A 85 11.52 -8.47 9.55
C THR A 85 12.97 -8.89 9.30
N LYS A 86 13.93 -8.25 9.96
CA LYS A 86 15.36 -8.53 9.83
C LYS A 86 15.89 -9.41 10.96
#